data_AF-A0A919HUW9-F1
#
_entry.id   AF-A0A919HUW9-F1
#
_cell.length_a   1.000
_cell.length_b   1.000
_cell.length_c   1.000
_cell.angle_alpha   90.00
_cell.angle_beta   90.00
_cell.angle_gamma   90.00
#
_symmetry.space_group_name_H-M   'P 1'
#
loop_
_entity.id
_entity.type
_entity.pdbx_description
1 polymer ?
#
loop_
_entity_poly.entity_id
_entity_poly.type
_entity_poly.pdbx_seq_one_letter_code
_entity_poly.pdbx_strand_id
1 'polypeptide(L)'
;MLIDDIISGIDEGGPKSYYSFETFVLHLFKHHLENQQKELQISRDSSQFGDAFAPNGFDQFQGPTLIEIKFDLTKSPFRMFLDRYILRFANEYIENKIKNVLIVSAKPIPERFLLRFNREILNSSFPFKVFLWGPAELNKIVSKNKKIVNEILKNLFSLRLSSAISKPVRDWKIERDEILERLKICYNKGQFSLFLGAGVSSSAGMPDWNTLLNSLFVTYLTQEFNEDIAISDKDLDDIVGRLNAINEPSALMAARYLRKGFSKGDGEAKDFIEAVTKNLYKLRNSNFPIDSELIKSIASMCLPRRTGAKVKSVITYNFDDLLERQLISNSILHRCIYTNNESFDPDELPVYHVHGFLPENRKLYDGLDKSTLVFSEEGYHHIYSDSYHWSNLVQLNSFRENSCLMVGLSMTDPNLRRLLDISSKNIERSKHFTFMKRISSNEFCYEDNAGKKIKIIDNIESAEKFLERHHTLNEELMKELGVTIIWYEKYDDIPKFIREVTKH
;
A
#
# COMPACT_ATOMS: atom_id res chain seq x y z
N MET A 1 3.75 -6.56 -34.86
CA MET A 1 4.63 -6.30 -33.71
C MET A 1 5.77 -5.40 -34.10
N LEU A 2 5.41 -4.12 -34.17
CA LEU A 2 6.26 -3.02 -33.73
C LEU A 2 6.28 -3.02 -32.18
N ILE A 3 7.25 -2.34 -31.58
CA ILE A 3 7.26 -2.09 -30.12
C ILE A 3 6.04 -1.29 -29.68
N ASP A 4 5.46 -0.47 -30.56
CA ASP A 4 4.28 0.35 -30.29
C ASP A 4 3.04 -0.52 -30.07
N ASP A 5 2.87 -1.60 -30.86
CA ASP A 5 1.87 -2.66 -30.62
C ASP A 5 2.06 -3.26 -29.22
N ILE A 6 3.32 -3.54 -28.85
CA ILE A 6 3.70 -4.19 -27.59
C ILE A 6 3.43 -3.27 -26.40
N ILE A 7 3.80 -1.99 -26.49
CA ILE A 7 3.54 -0.98 -25.47
C ILE A 7 2.04 -0.77 -25.31
N SER A 8 1.26 -0.75 -26.40
CA SER A 8 -0.21 -0.61 -26.31
C SER A 8 -0.88 -1.78 -25.57
N GLY A 9 -0.27 -2.97 -25.59
CA GLY A 9 -0.70 -4.13 -24.79
C GLY A 9 -0.18 -4.14 -23.34
N ILE A 10 0.59 -3.13 -22.92
CA ILE A 10 1.22 -3.03 -21.59
C ILE A 10 0.83 -1.71 -20.87
N ASP A 11 0.44 -0.66 -21.59
CA ASP A 11 0.12 0.68 -21.07
C ASP A 11 -1.28 0.78 -20.42
N GLU A 12 -1.54 -0.07 -19.42
CA GLU A 12 -2.64 0.09 -18.46
C GLU A 12 -2.48 1.33 -17.54
N GLY A 13 -1.26 1.86 -17.47
CA GLY A 13 -0.82 2.98 -16.65
C GLY A 13 0.02 2.58 -15.44
N GLY A 14 0.67 3.59 -14.84
CA GLY A 14 1.25 3.52 -13.50
C GLY A 14 2.47 2.61 -13.33
N PRO A 15 2.74 2.16 -12.09
CA PRO A 15 3.83 1.23 -11.80
C PRO A 15 3.65 -0.09 -12.55
N LYS A 16 2.42 -0.55 -12.76
CA LYS A 16 2.14 -1.80 -13.48
C LYS A 16 2.72 -1.77 -14.90
N SER A 17 2.51 -0.70 -15.66
CA SER A 17 3.11 -0.53 -16.99
C SER A 17 4.62 -0.31 -16.95
N TYR A 18 5.13 0.45 -15.97
CA TYR A 18 6.57 0.61 -15.75
C TYR A 18 7.25 -0.76 -15.53
N TYR A 19 6.82 -1.52 -14.52
CA TYR A 19 7.42 -2.81 -14.14
C TYR A 19 7.27 -3.88 -15.22
N SER A 20 6.17 -3.83 -15.99
CA SER A 20 5.94 -4.76 -17.11
C SER A 20 6.83 -4.46 -18.31
N PHE A 21 7.04 -3.16 -18.63
CA PHE A 21 7.99 -2.73 -19.65
C PHE A 21 9.45 -2.97 -19.23
N GLU A 22 9.79 -2.69 -17.97
CA GLU A 22 11.09 -2.99 -17.37
C GLU A 22 11.41 -4.48 -17.47
N THR A 23 10.48 -5.35 -17.04
CA THR A 23 10.60 -6.81 -17.20
C THR A 23 10.77 -7.21 -18.67
N PHE A 24 9.97 -6.63 -19.58
CA PHE A 24 10.08 -6.89 -21.03
C PHE A 24 11.47 -6.55 -21.58
N VAL A 25 11.98 -5.34 -21.31
CA VAL A 25 13.29 -4.87 -21.81
C VAL A 25 14.43 -5.68 -21.20
N LEU A 26 14.39 -5.96 -19.88
CA LEU A 26 15.43 -6.75 -19.20
C LEU A 26 15.55 -8.17 -19.77
N HIS A 27 14.43 -8.88 -19.95
CA HIS A 27 14.45 -10.24 -20.51
C HIS A 27 14.78 -10.26 -22.02
N LEU A 28 14.31 -9.26 -22.79
CA LEU A 28 14.68 -9.08 -24.18
C LEU A 28 16.18 -8.81 -24.36
N PHE A 29 16.76 -7.92 -23.54
CA PHE A 29 18.18 -7.59 -23.57
C PHE A 29 19.03 -8.77 -23.10
N LYS A 30 18.61 -9.48 -22.04
CA LYS A 30 19.31 -10.69 -21.56
C LYS A 30 19.49 -11.70 -22.71
N HIS A 31 18.39 -12.09 -23.37
CA HIS A 31 18.46 -13.01 -24.50
C HIS A 31 19.27 -12.46 -25.68
N HIS A 32 19.17 -11.16 -25.97
CA HIS A 32 19.93 -10.51 -27.05
C HIS A 32 21.45 -10.46 -26.78
N LEU A 33 21.87 -10.33 -25.51
CA LEU A 33 23.27 -10.38 -25.11
C LEU A 33 23.79 -11.83 -25.03
N GLU A 34 22.98 -12.78 -24.55
CA GLU A 34 23.29 -14.22 -24.58
C GLU A 34 23.59 -14.70 -26.02
N ASN A 35 22.78 -14.26 -26.99
CA ASN A 35 23.02 -14.49 -28.42
C ASN A 35 24.30 -13.83 -28.97
N GLN A 36 24.93 -12.89 -28.24
CA GLN A 36 26.25 -12.31 -28.54
C GLN A 36 27.39 -12.95 -27.74
N GLN A 37 27.11 -13.99 -26.93
CA GLN A 37 28.03 -14.54 -25.92
C GLN A 37 28.49 -13.49 -24.88
N LYS A 38 27.56 -12.62 -24.45
CA LYS A 38 27.81 -11.57 -23.45
C LYS A 38 26.83 -11.68 -22.29
N GLU A 39 27.28 -11.24 -21.12
CA GLU A 39 26.50 -11.26 -19.89
C GLU A 39 25.71 -9.95 -19.70
N LEU A 40 24.47 -10.06 -19.21
CA LEU A 40 23.69 -8.95 -18.66
C LEU A 40 23.47 -9.16 -17.16
N GLN A 41 24.03 -8.28 -16.35
CA GLN A 41 23.87 -8.24 -14.91
C GLN A 41 22.70 -7.31 -14.57
N ILE A 42 21.51 -7.90 -14.39
CA ILE A 42 20.33 -7.16 -13.92
C ILE A 42 20.60 -6.67 -12.48
N SER A 43 20.40 -5.37 -12.24
CA SER A 43 20.59 -4.69 -10.95
C SER A 43 19.45 -5.05 -10.01
N ARG A 44 19.70 -5.14 -8.69
CA ARG A 44 18.82 -5.91 -7.79
C ARG A 44 18.33 -5.16 -6.55
N ASP A 45 18.97 -4.03 -6.23
CA ASP A 45 18.55 -3.14 -5.15
C ASP A 45 18.31 -1.73 -5.67
N SER A 46 17.35 -1.00 -5.08
CA SER A 46 17.11 0.42 -5.42
C SER A 46 18.27 1.38 -5.06
N SER A 47 19.27 0.85 -4.34
CA SER A 47 20.51 1.52 -3.94
C SER A 47 21.68 1.27 -4.90
N GLN A 48 21.59 0.31 -5.81
CA GLN A 48 22.63 0.06 -6.83
C GLN A 48 22.49 1.02 -8.02
N PHE A 49 23.61 1.45 -8.62
CA PHE A 49 23.61 2.32 -9.79
C PHE A 49 22.97 1.56 -10.98
N GLY A 50 21.83 2.05 -11.49
CA GLY A 50 21.16 1.57 -12.71
C GLY A 50 20.17 0.41 -12.51
N ASP A 51 19.36 0.12 -13.54
CA ASP A 51 18.40 -0.99 -13.57
C ASP A 51 19.05 -2.28 -14.15
N ALA A 52 20.09 -2.17 -15.00
CA ALA A 52 20.98 -3.28 -15.40
C ALA A 52 22.38 -2.81 -15.84
N PHE A 53 23.33 -3.74 -15.95
CA PHE A 53 24.71 -3.50 -16.34
C PHE A 53 25.22 -4.57 -17.31
N ALA A 54 25.89 -4.16 -18.38
CA ALA A 54 26.54 -5.04 -19.36
C ALA A 54 28.06 -4.81 -19.31
N PRO A 55 28.84 -5.66 -18.61
CA PRO A 55 30.28 -5.43 -18.39
C PRO A 55 31.10 -5.31 -19.68
N ASN A 56 30.74 -6.10 -20.70
CA ASN A 56 31.40 -6.12 -22.00
C ASN A 56 30.74 -5.17 -23.03
N GLY A 57 29.64 -4.51 -22.67
CA GLY A 57 28.76 -3.79 -23.59
C GLY A 57 28.06 -4.73 -24.60
N PHE A 58 27.38 -4.18 -25.61
CA PHE A 58 26.62 -4.94 -26.60
C PHE A 58 26.37 -4.15 -27.88
N ASP A 59 26.16 -4.84 -29.01
CA ASP A 59 26.07 -4.23 -30.35
C ASP A 59 27.19 -3.17 -30.59
N GLN A 60 26.80 -1.90 -30.64
CA GLN A 60 27.66 -0.72 -30.86
C GLN A 60 28.34 -0.17 -29.59
N PHE A 61 27.88 -0.57 -28.40
CA PHE A 61 28.42 -0.10 -27.12
C PHE A 61 29.62 -0.97 -26.74
N GLN A 62 30.83 -0.41 -26.89
CA GLN A 62 32.07 -1.13 -26.56
C GLN A 62 32.49 -0.87 -25.10
N GLY A 63 32.46 -1.90 -24.26
CA GLY A 63 32.89 -1.86 -22.85
C GLY A 63 31.76 -1.54 -21.86
N PRO A 64 32.07 -1.36 -20.56
CA PRO A 64 31.10 -1.29 -19.46
C PRO A 64 29.96 -0.33 -19.74
N THR A 65 28.74 -0.88 -19.83
CA THR A 65 27.54 -0.15 -20.25
C THR A 65 26.46 -0.31 -19.20
N LEU A 66 26.13 0.79 -18.52
CA LEU A 66 24.99 0.86 -17.60
C LEU A 66 23.69 1.07 -18.39
N ILE A 67 22.59 0.50 -17.90
CA ILE A 67 21.26 0.56 -18.51
C ILE A 67 20.25 1.02 -17.43
N GLU A 68 19.53 2.09 -17.72
CA GLU A 68 18.38 2.59 -16.96
C GLU A 68 17.14 2.48 -17.87
N ILE A 69 16.03 1.93 -17.37
CA ILE A 69 14.80 1.72 -18.13
C ILE A 69 13.71 2.60 -17.55
N LYS A 70 13.09 3.46 -18.37
CA LYS A 70 12.04 4.38 -17.95
C LYS A 70 10.84 4.24 -18.87
N PHE A 71 9.64 4.44 -18.31
CA PHE A 71 8.44 4.32 -19.11
C PHE A 71 8.23 5.60 -19.92
N ASP A 72 8.38 6.77 -19.28
CA ASP A 72 8.22 8.06 -19.95
C ASP A 72 9.17 9.12 -19.39
N LEU A 73 10.23 9.44 -20.15
CA LEU A 73 11.21 10.46 -19.78
C LEU A 73 10.62 11.87 -19.63
N THR A 74 9.41 12.13 -20.13
CA THR A 74 8.75 13.43 -20.07
C THR A 74 7.92 13.66 -18.79
N LYS A 75 7.65 12.61 -18.01
CA LYS A 75 6.88 12.68 -16.74
C LYS A 75 7.50 13.57 -15.66
N SER A 76 8.80 13.89 -15.77
CA SER A 76 9.50 14.73 -14.79
C SER A 76 10.17 15.94 -15.44
N PRO A 77 10.27 17.10 -14.74
CA PRO A 77 11.03 18.24 -15.24
C PRO A 77 12.47 17.83 -15.56
N PHE A 78 12.93 18.10 -16.79
CA PHE A 78 14.22 17.68 -17.32
C PHE A 78 15.42 17.89 -16.37
N ARG A 79 15.42 18.95 -15.55
CA ARG A 79 16.48 19.18 -14.56
C ARG A 79 16.49 18.10 -13.46
N MET A 80 15.33 17.71 -12.94
CA MET A 80 15.21 16.60 -11.98
C MET A 80 15.66 15.27 -12.58
N PHE A 81 15.49 15.08 -13.90
CA PHE A 81 16.02 13.93 -14.62
C PHE A 81 17.56 13.95 -14.68
N LEU A 82 18.19 15.10 -15.03
CA LEU A 82 19.66 15.22 -14.96
C LEU A 82 20.18 14.97 -13.55
N ASP A 83 19.59 15.62 -12.54
CA ASP A 83 20.05 15.58 -11.15
C ASP A 83 19.89 14.17 -10.54
N ARG A 84 18.77 13.47 -10.83
CA ARG A 84 18.47 12.14 -10.26
C ARG A 84 19.27 11.01 -10.89
N TYR A 85 19.49 11.04 -12.20
CA TYR A 85 20.09 9.93 -12.93
C TYR A 85 21.54 10.24 -13.30
N ILE A 86 21.78 11.31 -14.07
CA ILE A 86 23.09 11.55 -14.69
C ILE A 86 24.12 12.06 -13.68
N LEU A 87 23.75 13.01 -12.81
CA LEU A 87 24.64 13.44 -11.72
C LEU A 87 24.86 12.34 -10.67
N ARG A 88 23.86 11.48 -10.44
CA ARG A 88 24.01 10.30 -9.57
C ARG A 88 25.04 9.33 -10.14
N PHE A 89 24.94 8.97 -11.43
CA PHE A 89 25.93 8.08 -12.08
C PHE A 89 27.34 8.70 -12.15
N ALA A 90 27.46 10.03 -12.22
CA ALA A 90 28.76 10.70 -12.10
C ALA A 90 29.44 10.47 -10.73
N ASN A 91 28.65 10.22 -9.68
CA ASN A 91 29.15 9.92 -8.33
C ASN A 91 29.42 8.41 -8.11
N GLU A 92 28.63 7.49 -8.70
CA GLU A 92 28.88 6.02 -8.67
C GLU A 92 30.00 5.59 -9.67
N TYR A 93 30.52 6.53 -10.47
CA TYR A 93 31.55 6.26 -11.49
C TYR A 93 32.86 5.67 -10.93
N ILE A 94 33.29 6.13 -9.75
CA ILE A 94 34.63 5.86 -9.19
C ILE A 94 34.87 4.35 -8.98
N GLU A 95 33.82 3.60 -8.61
CA GLU A 95 33.92 2.18 -8.30
C GLU A 95 33.83 1.30 -9.57
N ASN A 96 32.91 1.62 -10.48
CA ASN A 96 32.48 0.70 -11.55
C ASN A 96 33.04 1.00 -12.95
N LYS A 97 33.81 2.09 -13.14
CA LYS A 97 34.48 2.46 -14.42
C LYS A 97 33.55 2.42 -15.64
N ILE A 98 32.29 2.84 -15.44
CA ILE A 98 31.22 2.84 -16.44
C ILE A 98 31.66 3.66 -17.65
N LYS A 99 31.64 3.10 -18.87
CA LYS A 99 32.08 3.79 -20.08
C LYS A 99 30.90 4.38 -20.87
N ASN A 100 29.77 3.69 -20.85
CA ASN A 100 28.53 4.12 -21.49
C ASN A 100 27.37 4.06 -20.48
N VAL A 101 26.43 5.00 -20.55
CA VAL A 101 25.14 4.96 -19.86
C VAL A 101 24.05 5.00 -20.93
N LEU A 102 23.17 4.01 -20.94
CA LEU A 102 22.04 3.90 -21.85
C LEU A 102 20.75 4.10 -21.07
N ILE A 103 19.93 5.06 -21.48
CA ILE A 103 18.61 5.29 -20.91
C ILE A 103 17.56 4.92 -21.96
N VAL A 104 16.74 3.92 -21.65
CA VAL A 104 15.71 3.35 -22.53
C VAL A 104 14.35 3.94 -22.16
N SER A 105 13.61 4.46 -23.13
CA SER A 105 12.26 5.02 -22.96
C SER A 105 11.21 4.14 -23.65
N ALA A 106 10.09 3.83 -22.97
CA ALA A 106 8.94 3.22 -23.65
C ALA A 106 8.27 4.24 -24.59
N LYS A 107 7.99 5.45 -24.13
CA LYS A 107 7.34 6.48 -24.95
C LYS A 107 8.33 7.23 -25.86
N PRO A 108 7.91 7.71 -27.05
CA PRO A 108 8.73 8.51 -27.94
C PRO A 108 9.32 9.75 -27.25
N ILE A 109 10.61 10.01 -27.45
CA ILE A 109 11.32 11.12 -26.80
C ILE A 109 11.15 12.39 -27.67
N PRO A 110 10.55 13.48 -27.17
CA PRO A 110 10.33 14.68 -27.98
C PRO A 110 11.64 15.36 -28.39
N GLU A 111 11.69 15.92 -29.60
CA GLU A 111 12.88 16.64 -30.11
C GLU A 111 13.36 17.75 -29.17
N ARG A 112 12.44 18.47 -28.52
CA ARG A 112 12.76 19.51 -27.52
C ARG A 112 13.53 18.94 -26.32
N PHE A 113 13.26 17.69 -25.92
CA PHE A 113 14.00 16.98 -24.88
C PHE A 113 15.38 16.58 -25.39
N LEU A 114 15.48 16.01 -26.60
CA LEU A 114 16.75 15.61 -27.23
C LEU A 114 17.71 16.79 -27.43
N LEU A 115 17.20 17.94 -27.93
CA LEU A 115 17.98 19.16 -28.11
C LEU A 115 18.53 19.69 -26.78
N ARG A 116 17.71 19.66 -25.72
CA ARG A 116 18.13 20.10 -24.38
C ARG A 116 19.13 19.13 -23.76
N PHE A 117 18.87 17.83 -23.87
CA PHE A 117 19.78 16.76 -23.45
C PHE A 117 21.16 16.92 -24.09
N ASN A 118 21.21 16.99 -25.43
CA ASN A 118 22.47 17.13 -26.16
C ASN A 118 23.25 18.38 -25.73
N ARG A 119 22.58 19.53 -25.53
CA ARG A 119 23.23 20.76 -25.05
C ARG A 119 23.84 20.59 -23.66
N GLU A 120 23.13 19.95 -22.73
CA GLU A 120 23.57 19.83 -21.34
C GLU A 120 24.66 18.76 -21.17
N ILE A 121 24.61 17.68 -21.96
CA ILE A 121 25.67 16.66 -22.07
C ILE A 121 26.94 17.22 -22.75
N LEU A 122 26.81 18.13 -23.73
CA LEU A 122 27.96 18.81 -24.34
C LEU A 122 28.60 19.84 -23.40
N ASN A 123 27.81 20.53 -22.59
CA ASN A 123 28.30 21.48 -21.58
C ASN A 123 28.97 20.78 -20.37
N SER A 124 28.54 19.57 -20.05
CA SER A 124 28.94 18.84 -18.84
C SER A 124 29.95 17.75 -19.20
N SER A 125 31.22 17.92 -18.81
CA SER A 125 32.30 16.98 -19.12
C SER A 125 32.22 15.69 -18.28
N PHE A 126 31.20 14.87 -18.53
CA PHE A 126 30.98 13.58 -17.87
C PHE A 126 32.05 12.55 -18.27
N PRO A 127 32.46 11.66 -17.35
CA PRO A 127 33.50 10.67 -17.61
C PRO A 127 32.99 9.43 -18.39
N PHE A 128 31.73 9.45 -18.82
CA PHE A 128 31.06 8.40 -19.60
C PHE A 128 30.21 9.02 -20.72
N LYS A 129 29.89 8.22 -21.75
CA LYS A 129 28.97 8.62 -22.83
C LYS A 129 27.53 8.26 -22.48
N VAL A 130 26.62 9.24 -22.47
CA VAL A 130 25.18 8.99 -22.25
C VAL A 130 24.44 8.88 -23.59
N PHE A 131 23.58 7.86 -23.71
CA PHE A 131 22.75 7.58 -24.87
C PHE A 131 21.28 7.48 -24.46
N LEU A 132 20.38 7.97 -25.32
CA LEU A 132 18.94 7.78 -25.18
C LEU A 132 18.43 6.87 -26.29
N TRP A 133 17.64 5.86 -25.94
CA TRP A 133 16.94 4.97 -26.87
C TRP A 133 15.43 5.08 -26.70
N GLY A 134 14.69 5.15 -27.79
CA GLY A 134 13.22 5.10 -27.78
C GLY A 134 12.67 3.88 -28.53
N PRO A 135 11.38 3.92 -28.91
CA PRO A 135 10.73 2.91 -29.74
C PRO A 135 11.50 2.52 -31.01
N ALA A 136 12.08 3.50 -31.71
CA ALA A 136 12.80 3.27 -32.97
C ALA A 136 14.05 2.38 -32.79
N GLU A 137 14.71 2.44 -31.63
CA GLU A 137 15.88 1.64 -31.31
C GLU A 137 15.48 0.25 -30.82
N LEU A 138 14.49 0.18 -29.93
CA LEU A 138 13.95 -1.09 -29.42
C LEU A 138 13.37 -1.97 -30.54
N ASN A 139 12.71 -1.36 -31.53
CA ASN A 139 12.23 -2.04 -32.74
C ASN A 139 13.35 -2.83 -33.46
N LYS A 140 14.61 -2.37 -33.43
CA LYS A 140 15.77 -3.03 -34.07
C LYS A 140 16.22 -4.30 -33.32
N ILE A 141 15.84 -4.46 -32.06
CA ILE A 141 16.07 -5.67 -31.25
C ILE A 141 14.85 -6.58 -31.26
N VAL A 142 13.63 -6.03 -31.12
CA VAL A 142 12.36 -6.78 -31.22
C VAL A 142 12.24 -7.50 -32.57
N SER A 143 12.60 -6.83 -33.67
CA SER A 143 12.55 -7.40 -35.02
C SER A 143 13.53 -8.56 -35.26
N LYS A 144 14.65 -8.62 -34.55
CA LYS A 144 15.58 -9.78 -34.53
C LYS A 144 15.03 -10.93 -33.67
N ASN A 145 14.36 -10.62 -32.56
CA ASN A 145 14.02 -11.55 -31.48
C ASN A 145 12.52 -11.94 -31.42
N LYS A 146 11.82 -11.94 -32.56
CA LYS A 146 10.33 -12.07 -32.64
C LYS A 146 9.72 -13.28 -31.93
N LYS A 147 10.42 -14.42 -31.84
CA LYS A 147 9.92 -15.63 -31.15
C LYS A 147 9.85 -15.43 -29.63
N ILE A 148 10.99 -15.09 -29.02
CA ILE A 148 11.09 -14.87 -27.57
C ILE A 148 10.25 -13.66 -27.11
N VAL A 149 10.07 -12.65 -27.96
CA VAL A 149 9.15 -11.52 -27.68
C VAL A 149 7.72 -12.01 -27.37
N ASN A 150 7.16 -12.90 -28.19
CA ASN A 150 5.82 -13.45 -27.96
C ASN A 150 5.73 -14.33 -26.71
N GLU A 151 6.84 -14.94 -26.30
CA GLU A 151 6.93 -15.78 -25.11
C GLU A 151 7.07 -14.95 -23.83
N ILE A 152 7.88 -13.89 -23.86
CA ILE A 152 8.00 -12.91 -22.77
C ILE A 152 6.64 -12.25 -22.51
N LEU A 153 5.95 -11.79 -23.56
CA LEU A 153 4.69 -11.06 -23.42
C LEU A 153 3.56 -11.90 -22.81
N LYS A 154 3.50 -13.20 -23.11
CA LYS A 154 2.55 -14.12 -22.48
C LYS A 154 2.84 -14.41 -21.00
N ASN A 155 4.07 -14.15 -20.55
CA ASN A 155 4.57 -14.57 -19.24
C ASN A 155 5.09 -13.41 -18.39
N LEU A 156 4.84 -12.14 -18.72
CA LEU A 156 5.44 -10.97 -18.05
C LEU A 156 5.37 -11.03 -16.52
N PHE A 157 4.19 -11.31 -15.96
CA PHE A 157 4.02 -11.43 -14.51
C PHE A 157 4.82 -12.61 -13.92
N SER A 158 4.78 -13.77 -14.58
CA SER A 158 5.56 -14.96 -14.20
C SER A 158 7.08 -14.75 -14.30
N LEU A 159 7.54 -13.95 -15.27
CA LEU A 159 8.93 -13.57 -15.44
C LEU A 159 9.37 -12.53 -14.41
N ARG A 160 8.52 -11.57 -14.06
CA ARG A 160 8.78 -10.61 -12.98
C ARG A 160 8.85 -11.32 -11.63
N LEU A 161 7.87 -12.18 -11.34
CA LEU A 161 7.80 -13.00 -10.12
C LEU A 161 8.98 -13.97 -10.02
N SER A 162 9.35 -14.68 -11.10
CA SER A 162 10.53 -15.56 -11.07
C SER A 162 11.84 -14.79 -10.93
N SER A 163 11.95 -13.59 -11.53
CA SER A 163 13.09 -12.69 -11.32
C SER A 163 13.19 -12.26 -9.84
N ALA A 164 12.07 -11.87 -9.22
CA ALA A 164 12.01 -11.49 -7.81
C ALA A 164 12.32 -12.66 -6.85
N ILE A 165 11.84 -13.88 -7.15
CA ILE A 165 12.16 -15.11 -6.39
C ILE A 165 13.63 -15.52 -6.59
N SER A 166 14.24 -15.19 -7.75
CA SER A 166 15.64 -15.51 -8.04
C SER A 166 16.67 -14.57 -7.39
N LYS A 167 16.23 -13.64 -6.54
CA LYS A 167 17.12 -12.90 -5.64
C LYS A 167 17.99 -13.86 -4.82
N PRO A 168 19.27 -13.55 -4.55
CA PRO A 168 19.97 -14.19 -3.43
C PRO A 168 19.23 -13.85 -2.13
N VAL A 169 19.17 -14.79 -1.18
CA VAL A 169 18.43 -14.61 0.09
C VAL A 169 19.10 -13.54 0.96
N ARG A 170 18.69 -12.29 0.75
CA ARG A 170 18.98 -11.15 1.62
C ARG A 170 18.05 -11.22 2.84
N ASP A 171 18.54 -10.89 4.03
CA ASP A 171 17.65 -10.83 5.19
C ASP A 171 16.59 -9.74 4.96
N TRP A 172 15.32 -10.15 4.93
CA TRP A 172 14.18 -9.26 4.74
C TRP A 172 14.08 -8.18 5.83
N LYS A 173 14.73 -8.37 6.99
CA LYS A 173 14.85 -7.35 8.03
C LYS A 173 15.75 -6.19 7.59
N ILE A 174 16.80 -6.46 6.82
CA ILE A 174 17.64 -5.42 6.20
C ILE A 174 16.84 -4.68 5.12
N GLU A 175 16.10 -5.39 4.25
CA GLU A 175 15.24 -4.73 3.26
C GLU A 175 14.13 -3.89 3.93
N ARG A 176 13.53 -4.38 5.03
CA ARG A 176 12.58 -3.62 5.86
C ARG A 176 13.20 -2.33 6.39
N ASP A 177 14.42 -2.39 6.90
CA ASP A 177 15.08 -1.23 7.52
C ASP A 177 15.46 -0.17 6.46
N GLU A 178 15.86 -0.60 5.25
CA GLU A 178 15.97 0.31 4.09
C GLU A 178 14.62 0.95 3.72
N ILE A 179 13.50 0.19 3.79
CA ILE A 179 12.15 0.74 3.56
C ILE A 179 11.78 1.75 4.65
N LEU A 180 12.15 1.52 5.92
CA LEU A 180 11.89 2.43 7.04
C LEU A 180 12.67 3.74 6.92
N GLU A 181 13.92 3.73 6.44
CA GLU A 181 14.64 4.98 6.13
C GLU A 181 14.01 5.74 4.95
N ARG A 182 13.52 5.05 3.91
CA ARG A 182 12.73 5.71 2.84
C ARG A 182 11.42 6.30 3.38
N LEU A 183 10.78 5.65 4.35
CA LEU A 183 9.60 6.16 5.06
C LEU A 183 9.93 7.40 5.90
N LYS A 184 11.05 7.39 6.65
CA LYS A 184 11.59 8.54 7.41
C LYS A 184 11.91 9.72 6.51
N ILE A 185 12.49 9.50 5.33
CA ILE A 185 12.73 10.55 4.31
C ILE A 185 11.40 11.13 3.78
N CYS A 186 10.35 10.32 3.61
CA CYS A 186 9.04 10.83 3.17
C CYS A 186 8.30 11.59 4.28
N TYR A 187 8.30 11.09 5.51
CA TYR A 187 7.73 11.78 6.67
C TYR A 187 8.37 13.16 6.91
N ASN A 188 9.70 13.24 6.86
CA ASN A 188 10.42 14.50 7.10
C ASN A 188 10.13 15.61 6.07
N LYS A 189 9.72 15.26 4.84
CA LYS A 189 9.27 16.23 3.81
C LYS A 189 7.94 16.91 4.16
N GLY A 190 7.10 16.28 4.98
CA GLY A 190 5.85 16.86 5.48
C GLY A 190 4.68 16.90 4.49
N GLN A 191 4.74 16.10 3.42
CA GLN A 191 3.59 15.80 2.55
C GLN A 191 3.14 14.35 2.84
N PHE A 192 2.53 14.16 4.00
CA PHE A 192 2.31 12.83 4.57
C PHE A 192 0.87 12.65 5.06
N SER A 193 0.27 11.49 4.81
CA SER A 193 -1.06 11.12 5.32
C SER A 193 -1.02 9.76 6.01
N LEU A 194 -1.85 9.59 7.04
CA LEU A 194 -2.03 8.30 7.70
C LEU A 194 -3.34 7.66 7.24
N PHE A 195 -3.34 6.34 7.04
CA PHE A 195 -4.50 5.55 6.64
C PHE A 195 -4.69 4.44 7.68
N LEU A 196 -5.73 4.55 8.51
CA LEU A 196 -5.90 3.75 9.73
C LEU A 196 -7.08 2.78 9.59
N GLY A 197 -6.81 1.49 9.79
CA GLY A 197 -7.79 0.41 9.76
C GLY A 197 -8.01 -0.23 11.13
N ALA A 198 -8.93 -1.20 11.19
CA ALA A 198 -9.44 -1.76 12.44
C ALA A 198 -8.35 -2.31 13.37
N GLY A 199 -7.22 -2.80 12.83
CA GLY A 199 -6.09 -3.26 13.64
C GLY A 199 -5.46 -2.18 14.54
N VAL A 200 -5.71 -0.89 14.29
CA VAL A 200 -5.37 0.21 15.22
C VAL A 200 -6.29 0.15 16.43
N SER A 201 -7.61 0.13 16.23
CA SER A 201 -8.60 0.10 17.32
C SER A 201 -8.58 -1.22 18.09
N SER A 202 -8.33 -2.36 17.42
CA SER A 202 -8.14 -3.66 18.10
C SER A 202 -6.92 -3.69 19.01
N SER A 203 -5.90 -2.84 18.80
CA SER A 203 -4.78 -2.70 19.75
C SER A 203 -5.19 -2.07 21.10
N ALA A 204 -6.35 -1.44 21.15
CA ALA A 204 -7.03 -0.94 22.37
C ALA A 204 -8.18 -1.85 22.83
N GLY A 205 -8.25 -3.07 22.28
CA GLY A 205 -9.24 -4.09 22.64
C GLY A 205 -10.61 -3.96 21.94
N MET A 206 -10.78 -3.07 20.95
CA MET A 206 -12.04 -2.97 20.20
C MET A 206 -12.31 -4.26 19.39
N PRO A 207 -13.58 -4.71 19.29
CA PRO A 207 -13.94 -5.92 18.57
C PRO A 207 -13.61 -5.81 17.08
N ASP A 208 -13.34 -6.95 16.44
CA ASP A 208 -13.29 -7.01 14.97
C ASP A 208 -14.70 -6.91 14.35
N TRP A 209 -14.72 -6.70 13.04
CA TRP A 209 -15.93 -6.48 12.26
C TRP A 209 -16.95 -7.64 12.32
N ASN A 210 -16.48 -8.88 12.28
CA ASN A 210 -17.34 -10.06 12.32
C ASN A 210 -17.90 -10.26 13.72
N THR A 211 -17.05 -10.10 14.75
CA THR A 211 -17.45 -10.19 16.17
C THR A 211 -18.49 -9.13 16.54
N LEU A 212 -18.32 -7.87 16.11
CA LEU A 212 -19.31 -6.82 16.30
C LEU A 212 -20.65 -7.16 15.65
N LEU A 213 -20.63 -7.62 14.40
CA LEU A 213 -21.85 -7.90 13.62
C LEU A 213 -22.59 -9.15 14.11
N ASN A 214 -21.88 -10.21 14.47
CA ASN A 214 -22.48 -11.41 15.04
C ASN A 214 -23.08 -11.10 16.43
N SER A 215 -22.41 -10.31 17.26
CA SER A 215 -22.98 -9.86 18.55
C SER A 215 -24.25 -9.02 18.36
N LEU A 216 -24.25 -8.07 17.42
CA LEU A 216 -25.44 -7.29 17.07
C LEU A 216 -26.58 -8.18 16.53
N PHE A 217 -26.27 -9.16 15.68
CA PHE A 217 -27.25 -10.07 15.09
C PHE A 217 -27.93 -10.94 16.15
N VAL A 218 -27.16 -11.53 17.08
CA VAL A 218 -27.73 -12.30 18.20
C VAL A 218 -28.50 -11.40 19.17
N THR A 219 -28.03 -10.16 19.40
CA THR A 219 -28.76 -9.16 20.21
C THR A 219 -30.10 -8.78 19.59
N TYR A 220 -30.16 -8.60 18.27
CA TYR A 220 -31.42 -8.32 17.56
C TYR A 220 -32.37 -9.53 17.59
N LEU A 221 -31.86 -10.73 17.30
CA LEU A 221 -32.69 -11.95 17.31
C LEU A 221 -33.27 -12.25 18.71
N THR A 222 -32.50 -12.03 19.76
CA THR A 222 -33.01 -12.18 21.15
C THR A 222 -34.06 -11.13 21.49
N GLN A 223 -33.94 -9.90 21.00
CA GLN A 223 -34.91 -8.83 21.26
C GLN A 223 -36.22 -8.95 20.47
N GLU A 224 -36.19 -9.46 19.23
CA GLU A 224 -37.42 -9.57 18.41
C GLU A 224 -38.12 -10.95 18.43
N PHE A 225 -37.45 -12.02 18.90
CA PHE A 225 -38.02 -13.38 18.83
C PHE A 225 -38.08 -14.17 20.16
N ASN A 226 -37.46 -13.69 21.25
CA ASN A 226 -37.44 -14.39 22.54
C ASN A 226 -38.07 -13.58 23.68
N GLU A 227 -39.41 -13.54 23.78
CA GLU A 227 -40.08 -13.04 25.00
C GLU A 227 -39.85 -13.97 26.22
N ASP A 228 -39.61 -15.27 25.99
CA ASP A 228 -39.53 -16.31 27.03
C ASP A 228 -38.10 -16.73 27.45
N ILE A 229 -37.03 -16.28 26.78
CA ILE A 229 -35.66 -16.80 27.00
C ILE A 229 -34.66 -15.68 27.30
N ALA A 230 -34.34 -15.51 28.59
CA ALA A 230 -33.27 -14.65 29.06
C ALA A 230 -31.88 -15.27 28.79
N ILE A 231 -31.30 -14.94 27.63
CA ILE A 231 -29.92 -15.29 27.28
C ILE A 231 -28.94 -14.42 28.09
N SER A 232 -27.96 -15.02 28.77
CA SER A 232 -26.97 -14.26 29.54
C SER A 232 -25.84 -13.72 28.65
N ASP A 233 -25.11 -12.70 29.13
CA ASP A 233 -23.93 -12.17 28.41
C ASP A 233 -22.91 -13.26 28.05
N LYS A 234 -22.77 -14.31 28.88
CA LYS A 234 -21.88 -15.43 28.61
C LYS A 234 -22.40 -16.32 27.46
N ASP A 235 -23.71 -16.57 27.42
CA ASP A 235 -24.32 -17.37 26.36
C ASP A 235 -24.23 -16.62 25.01
N LEU A 236 -24.30 -15.28 25.02
CA LEU A 236 -24.02 -14.45 23.84
C LEU A 236 -22.57 -14.65 23.35
N ASP A 237 -21.58 -14.59 24.24
CA ASP A 237 -20.17 -14.81 23.88
C ASP A 237 -19.93 -16.23 23.31
N ASP A 238 -20.51 -17.27 23.93
CA ASP A 238 -20.40 -18.66 23.46
C ASP A 238 -21.07 -18.84 22.07
N ILE A 239 -22.21 -18.18 21.80
CA ILE A 239 -22.89 -18.20 20.48
C ILE A 239 -22.08 -17.43 19.44
N VAL A 240 -21.60 -16.22 19.74
CA VAL A 240 -20.81 -15.40 18.81
C VAL A 240 -19.49 -16.10 18.46
N GLY A 241 -18.83 -16.72 19.44
CA GLY A 241 -17.64 -17.55 19.22
C GLY A 241 -17.90 -18.74 18.29
N ARG A 242 -19.08 -19.38 18.40
CA ARG A 242 -19.51 -20.45 17.47
C ARG A 242 -19.79 -19.93 16.06
N LEU A 243 -20.51 -18.83 15.91
CA LEU A 243 -20.80 -18.22 14.59
C LEU A 243 -19.51 -17.84 13.86
N ASN A 244 -18.58 -17.18 14.57
CA ASN A 244 -17.25 -16.84 14.05
C ASN A 244 -16.45 -18.08 13.60
N ALA A 245 -16.59 -19.22 14.26
CA ALA A 245 -15.87 -20.45 13.92
C ALA A 245 -16.48 -21.24 12.75
N ILE A 246 -17.77 -21.04 12.44
CA ILE A 246 -18.51 -21.83 11.43
C ILE A 246 -18.46 -21.19 10.02
N ASN A 247 -18.05 -19.92 9.90
CA ASN A 247 -18.08 -19.14 8.66
C ASN A 247 -19.48 -19.08 8.01
N GLU A 248 -20.51 -18.82 8.83
CA GLU A 248 -21.87 -18.54 8.34
C GLU A 248 -21.94 -17.25 7.47
N PRO A 249 -23.03 -17.02 6.71
CA PRO A 249 -23.02 -16.07 5.59
C PRO A 249 -22.63 -14.65 5.99
N SER A 250 -21.88 -14.00 5.10
CA SER A 250 -21.03 -12.85 5.40
C SER A 250 -21.63 -11.79 6.32
N ALA A 251 -20.79 -11.18 7.16
CA ALA A 251 -21.19 -10.11 8.07
C ALA A 251 -21.98 -8.96 7.40
N LEU A 252 -21.75 -8.69 6.10
CA LEU A 252 -22.53 -7.73 5.30
C LEU A 252 -24.01 -8.13 5.13
N MET A 253 -24.35 -9.42 5.08
CA MET A 253 -25.73 -9.90 5.12
C MET A 253 -26.34 -9.75 6.51
N ALA A 254 -25.61 -10.05 7.59
CA ALA A 254 -26.07 -9.78 8.95
C ALA A 254 -26.37 -8.29 9.15
N ALA A 255 -25.46 -7.40 8.72
CA ALA A 255 -25.66 -5.95 8.70
C ALA A 255 -26.90 -5.51 7.91
N ARG A 256 -27.18 -6.19 6.79
CA ARG A 256 -28.33 -5.94 5.91
C ARG A 256 -29.65 -6.38 6.54
N TYR A 257 -29.68 -7.54 7.20
CA TYR A 257 -30.85 -8.00 7.95
C TYR A 257 -31.11 -7.11 9.17
N LEU A 258 -30.08 -6.80 9.96
CA LEU A 258 -30.14 -5.84 11.06
C LEU A 258 -30.77 -4.52 10.63
N ARG A 259 -30.20 -3.87 9.60
CA ARG A 259 -30.69 -2.59 9.09
C ARG A 259 -32.16 -2.66 8.66
N LYS A 260 -32.60 -3.76 8.03
CA LYS A 260 -34.02 -3.98 7.67
C LYS A 260 -34.93 -4.26 8.86
N GLY A 261 -34.43 -4.89 9.91
CA GLY A 261 -35.17 -5.13 11.16
C GLY A 261 -35.51 -3.81 11.85
N PHE A 262 -34.52 -2.91 11.95
CA PHE A 262 -34.66 -1.52 12.37
C PHE A 262 -35.11 -0.59 11.22
N SER A 263 -36.15 -0.97 10.45
CA SER A 263 -36.74 -0.18 9.35
C SER A 263 -38.28 -0.31 9.27
N LYS A 264 -38.97 -0.12 10.41
CA LYS A 264 -40.44 -0.11 10.58
C LYS A 264 -41.02 1.31 10.79
N GLY A 265 -40.21 2.38 10.80
CA GLY A 265 -40.65 3.78 11.03
C GLY A 265 -39.58 4.89 10.92
N ASP A 266 -39.99 6.15 11.07
CA ASP A 266 -39.17 7.34 10.69
C ASP A 266 -38.01 7.71 11.67
N GLY A 267 -37.95 7.14 12.88
CA GLY A 267 -36.91 7.48 13.88
C GLY A 267 -35.64 6.64 13.81
N GLU A 268 -35.73 5.45 13.21
CA GLU A 268 -34.98 4.26 13.66
C GLU A 268 -33.53 4.20 13.20
N ALA A 269 -33.15 5.01 12.20
CA ALA A 269 -31.75 5.16 11.81
C ALA A 269 -30.90 5.64 13.01
N LYS A 270 -31.49 6.39 13.95
CA LYS A 270 -30.84 6.81 15.20
C LYS A 270 -30.74 5.67 16.20
N ASP A 271 -31.80 4.89 16.38
CA ASP A 271 -31.85 3.75 17.31
C ASP A 271 -30.87 2.64 16.90
N PHE A 272 -30.80 2.33 15.60
CA PHE A 272 -29.79 1.42 15.03
C PHE A 272 -28.38 1.94 15.26
N ILE A 273 -28.11 3.22 14.96
CA ILE A 273 -26.80 3.84 15.17
C ILE A 273 -26.42 3.83 16.67
N GLU A 274 -27.36 4.07 17.58
CA GLU A 274 -27.12 4.02 19.02
C GLU A 274 -26.85 2.58 19.50
N ALA A 275 -27.62 1.59 19.01
CA ALA A 275 -27.38 0.18 19.30
C ALA A 275 -26.01 -0.31 18.80
N VAL A 276 -25.59 0.08 17.59
CA VAL A 276 -24.25 -0.20 17.06
C VAL A 276 -23.18 0.49 17.91
N THR A 277 -23.33 1.78 18.22
CA THR A 277 -22.38 2.54 19.07
C THR A 277 -22.23 1.88 20.44
N LYS A 278 -23.35 1.55 21.09
CA LYS A 278 -23.38 0.95 22.43
C LYS A 278 -22.69 -0.41 22.47
N ASN A 279 -22.92 -1.28 21.49
CA ASN A 279 -22.25 -2.58 21.43
C ASN A 279 -20.76 -2.46 21.06
N LEU A 280 -20.40 -1.55 20.16
CA LEU A 280 -19.00 -1.27 19.78
C LEU A 280 -18.10 -0.99 21.00
N TYR A 281 -18.58 -0.19 21.97
CA TYR A 281 -17.83 0.09 23.20
C TYR A 281 -18.08 -0.93 24.33
N LYS A 282 -19.29 -1.54 24.45
CA LYS A 282 -19.56 -2.62 25.42
C LYS A 282 -18.64 -3.81 25.21
N LEU A 283 -18.39 -4.18 23.96
CA LEU A 283 -17.57 -5.34 23.56
C LEU A 283 -16.05 -5.06 23.65
N ARG A 284 -15.61 -3.88 24.12
CA ARG A 284 -14.17 -3.57 24.23
C ARG A 284 -13.51 -4.41 25.32
N ASN A 285 -12.55 -5.24 24.93
CA ASN A 285 -11.76 -6.05 25.83
C ASN A 285 -10.91 -5.16 26.76
N SER A 286 -11.35 -5.05 28.02
CA SER A 286 -10.75 -4.16 29.02
C SER A 286 -9.38 -4.61 29.55
N ASN A 287 -8.86 -5.76 29.10
CA ASN A 287 -7.46 -6.13 29.35
C ASN A 287 -6.47 -5.30 28.52
N PHE A 288 -6.94 -4.58 27.50
CA PHE A 288 -6.12 -3.69 26.68
C PHE A 288 -6.29 -2.22 27.14
N PRO A 289 -5.19 -1.44 27.22
CA PRO A 289 -5.28 -0.01 27.49
C PRO A 289 -5.98 0.69 26.32
N ILE A 290 -6.93 1.57 26.64
CA ILE A 290 -7.66 2.37 25.64
C ILE A 290 -6.73 3.29 24.85
N ASP A 291 -5.69 3.78 25.52
CA ASP A 291 -4.56 4.55 25.02
C ASP A 291 -3.40 3.62 24.63
N SER A 292 -3.62 2.76 23.63
CA SER A 292 -2.62 1.75 23.24
C SER A 292 -1.29 2.36 22.78
N GLU A 293 -0.19 1.61 22.92
CA GLU A 293 1.14 2.02 22.42
C GLU A 293 1.13 2.36 20.91
N LEU A 294 0.25 1.71 20.14
CA LEU A 294 0.09 1.99 18.71
C LEU A 294 -0.61 3.34 18.50
N ILE A 295 -1.73 3.59 19.18
CA ILE A 295 -2.48 4.86 19.10
C ILE A 295 -1.61 6.03 19.59
N LYS A 296 -0.88 5.85 20.71
CA LYS A 296 0.14 6.80 21.19
C LYS A 296 1.20 7.09 20.14
N SER A 297 1.76 6.06 19.50
CA SER A 297 2.80 6.23 18.48
C SER A 297 2.27 6.97 17.24
N ILE A 298 1.05 6.65 16.79
CA ILE A 298 0.35 7.32 15.69
C ILE A 298 0.12 8.81 16.01
N ALA A 299 -0.45 9.11 17.18
CA ALA A 299 -0.67 10.49 17.62
C ALA A 299 0.64 11.29 17.78
N SER A 300 1.76 10.63 18.09
CA SER A 300 3.09 11.25 18.10
C SER A 300 3.66 11.56 16.71
N MET A 301 3.22 10.86 15.65
CA MET A 301 3.55 11.24 14.27
C MET A 301 2.88 12.55 13.88
N CYS A 302 1.65 12.75 14.35
CA CYS A 302 0.80 13.90 14.06
C CYS A 302 1.26 15.20 14.75
N LEU A 303 2.04 15.10 15.83
CA LEU A 303 2.48 16.25 16.63
C LEU A 303 3.22 17.31 15.76
N PRO A 304 2.74 18.57 15.73
CA PRO A 304 3.42 19.65 15.03
C PRO A 304 4.84 19.89 15.57
N ARG A 305 5.79 20.18 14.67
CA ARG A 305 7.20 20.46 15.01
C ARG A 305 7.57 21.89 14.61
N ARG A 306 8.75 22.37 15.00
CA ARG A 306 9.29 23.70 14.62
C ARG A 306 9.36 23.94 13.10
N THR A 307 9.27 22.89 12.29
CA THR A 307 9.20 22.94 10.82
C THR A 307 7.79 22.65 10.28
N GLY A 308 6.75 23.00 11.05
CA GLY A 308 5.34 22.69 10.76
C GLY A 308 4.92 21.24 11.04
N ALA A 309 3.62 20.99 10.93
CA ALA A 309 3.04 19.64 10.99
C ALA A 309 3.46 18.81 9.76
N LYS A 310 3.92 17.58 10.02
CA LYS A 310 4.41 16.64 8.99
C LYS A 310 3.30 15.76 8.40
N VAL A 311 2.36 15.33 9.24
CA VAL A 311 1.09 14.75 8.79
C VAL A 311 0.18 15.89 8.35
N LYS A 312 -0.50 15.74 7.22
CA LYS A 312 -1.46 16.70 6.65
C LYS A 312 -2.91 16.24 6.72
N SER A 313 -3.13 14.93 6.83
CA SER A 313 -4.44 14.35 7.09
C SER A 313 -4.30 12.96 7.70
N VAL A 314 -5.30 12.58 8.49
CA VAL A 314 -5.56 11.18 8.84
C VAL A 314 -6.82 10.74 8.13
N ILE A 315 -6.79 9.57 7.50
CA ILE A 315 -7.94 8.90 6.91
C ILE A 315 -8.15 7.66 7.77
N THR A 316 -9.34 7.50 8.34
CA THR A 316 -9.68 6.34 9.16
C THR A 316 -10.91 5.63 8.62
N TYR A 317 -10.81 4.30 8.55
CA TYR A 317 -11.92 3.40 8.21
C TYR A 317 -12.64 2.90 9.47
N ASN A 318 -12.22 3.39 10.64
CA ASN A 318 -12.71 2.97 11.94
C ASN A 318 -13.81 3.92 12.41
N PHE A 319 -14.84 3.35 13.03
CA PHE A 319 -15.99 4.10 13.53
C PHE A 319 -15.73 4.79 14.87
N ASP A 320 -14.75 4.32 15.65
CA ASP A 320 -14.48 4.83 16.99
C ASP A 320 -13.75 6.19 17.02
N ASP A 321 -13.72 6.80 18.21
CA ASP A 321 -13.06 8.09 18.52
C ASP A 321 -11.75 7.93 19.33
N LEU A 322 -11.09 6.77 19.26
CA LEU A 322 -9.93 6.47 20.13
C LEU A 322 -8.67 7.27 19.77
N LEU A 323 -8.48 7.60 18.49
CA LEU A 323 -7.36 8.47 18.08
C LEU A 323 -7.60 9.89 18.59
N GLU A 324 -8.82 10.37 18.49
CA GLU A 324 -9.26 11.73 18.79
C GLU A 324 -9.02 12.03 20.27
N ARG A 325 -9.38 11.09 21.16
CA ARG A 325 -9.02 11.13 22.59
C ARG A 325 -7.52 11.28 22.82
N GLN A 326 -6.67 10.58 22.06
CA GLN A 326 -5.22 10.68 22.18
C GLN A 326 -4.66 11.98 21.56
N LEU A 327 -5.27 12.51 20.50
CA LEU A 327 -4.94 13.83 19.94
C LEU A 327 -5.27 14.94 20.95
N ILE A 328 -6.43 14.89 21.61
CA ILE A 328 -6.80 15.79 22.73
C ILE A 328 -5.77 15.68 23.86
N SER A 329 -5.43 14.46 24.29
CA SER A 329 -4.44 14.20 25.35
C SER A 329 -3.06 14.78 24.99
N ASN A 330 -2.66 14.69 23.72
CA ASN A 330 -1.43 15.29 23.19
C ASN A 330 -1.53 16.81 22.91
N SER A 331 -2.67 17.45 23.20
CA SER A 331 -2.94 18.87 22.87
C SER A 331 -2.82 19.21 21.38
N ILE A 332 -3.20 18.27 20.50
CA ILE A 332 -3.19 18.45 19.04
C ILE A 332 -4.58 18.94 18.59
N LEU A 333 -4.61 20.15 18.00
CA LEU A 333 -5.79 20.68 17.31
C LEU A 333 -6.13 19.79 16.11
N HIS A 334 -7.38 19.35 16.02
CA HIS A 334 -7.84 18.44 14.98
C HIS A 334 -9.34 18.62 14.72
N ARG A 335 -9.78 18.22 13.53
CA ARG A 335 -11.17 18.28 13.09
C ARG A 335 -11.61 16.89 12.60
N CYS A 336 -12.59 16.31 13.27
CA CYS A 336 -13.28 15.13 12.75
C CYS A 336 -14.11 15.55 11.52
N ILE A 337 -14.02 14.77 10.43
CA ILE A 337 -14.75 15.01 9.18
C ILE A 337 -15.43 13.70 8.76
N TYR A 338 -16.76 13.72 8.75
CA TYR A 338 -17.65 12.59 8.46
C TYR A 338 -18.84 12.97 7.56
N THR A 339 -18.99 14.26 7.20
CA THR A 339 -19.92 14.72 6.15
C THR A 339 -19.23 15.60 5.10
N ASN A 340 -19.90 15.76 3.95
CA ASN A 340 -19.42 16.54 2.81
C ASN A 340 -19.36 18.07 3.06
N ASN A 341 -19.98 18.56 4.14
CA ASN A 341 -20.16 20.00 4.38
C ASN A 341 -19.26 20.54 5.52
N GLU A 342 -18.38 19.71 6.09
CA GLU A 342 -17.42 20.13 7.11
C GLU A 342 -16.18 20.80 6.52
N SER A 343 -15.75 21.88 7.18
CA SER A 343 -14.47 22.55 6.94
C SER A 343 -13.60 22.51 8.21
N PHE A 344 -12.29 22.54 8.03
CA PHE A 344 -11.29 22.57 9.10
C PHE A 344 -10.43 23.84 8.97
N ASP A 345 -9.90 24.33 10.08
CA ASP A 345 -8.94 25.44 10.07
C ASP A 345 -7.55 24.98 9.56
N PRO A 346 -6.75 25.83 8.87
CA PRO A 346 -5.40 25.45 8.45
C PRO A 346 -4.43 24.98 9.54
N ASP A 347 -4.65 25.35 10.82
CA ASP A 347 -3.89 24.86 11.97
C ASP A 347 -4.50 23.61 12.64
N GLU A 348 -5.69 23.15 12.22
CA GLU A 348 -6.29 21.88 12.63
C GLU A 348 -5.80 20.70 11.74
N LEU A 349 -5.53 19.55 12.36
CA LEU A 349 -5.35 18.28 11.65
C LEU A 349 -6.71 17.69 11.23
N PRO A 350 -7.04 17.56 9.94
CA PRO A 350 -8.26 16.88 9.52
C PRO A 350 -8.14 15.35 9.69
N VAL A 351 -9.14 14.76 10.34
CA VAL A 351 -9.33 13.31 10.50
C VAL A 351 -10.62 12.89 9.79
N TYR A 352 -10.46 12.20 8.66
CA TYR A 352 -11.57 11.81 7.78
C TYR A 352 -12.05 10.39 8.10
N HIS A 353 -13.25 10.26 8.68
CA HIS A 353 -13.90 8.97 8.92
C HIS A 353 -14.64 8.53 7.65
N VAL A 354 -13.89 7.95 6.70
CA VAL A 354 -14.40 7.65 5.35
C VAL A 354 -15.48 6.57 5.30
N HIS A 355 -15.62 5.81 6.39
CA HIS A 355 -16.70 4.82 6.60
C HIS A 355 -17.79 5.28 7.60
N GLY A 356 -17.70 6.51 8.12
CA GLY A 356 -18.62 7.07 9.11
C GLY A 356 -18.12 7.00 10.55
N PHE A 357 -18.75 7.76 11.45
CA PHE A 357 -18.25 8.04 12.79
C PHE A 357 -19.28 7.74 13.90
N LEU A 358 -18.84 7.00 14.92
CA LEU A 358 -19.61 6.51 16.08
C LEU A 358 -18.82 6.77 17.38
N PRO A 359 -18.65 8.03 17.81
CA PRO A 359 -17.99 8.37 19.07
C PRO A 359 -18.77 7.85 20.27
N GLU A 360 -18.07 7.47 21.36
CA GLU A 360 -18.70 6.95 22.58
C GLU A 360 -19.53 8.06 23.26
N ASN A 361 -18.94 9.25 23.39
CA ASN A 361 -19.66 10.42 23.87
C ASN A 361 -20.22 11.25 22.71
N ARG A 362 -21.33 10.76 22.15
CA ARG A 362 -22.09 11.39 21.04
C ARG A 362 -22.48 12.86 21.28
N LYS A 363 -22.43 13.36 22.52
CA LYS A 363 -22.74 14.77 22.87
C LYS A 363 -21.60 15.75 22.61
N LEU A 364 -20.41 15.28 22.22
CA LEU A 364 -19.25 16.13 21.89
C LEU A 364 -19.19 16.52 20.41
N TYR A 365 -20.09 16.00 19.57
CA TYR A 365 -20.00 16.09 18.11
C TYR A 365 -21.37 16.37 17.48
N ASP A 366 -21.44 17.39 16.63
CA ASP A 366 -22.66 17.78 15.92
C ASP A 366 -22.88 16.96 14.64
N GLY A 367 -24.13 16.84 14.19
CA GLY A 367 -24.45 16.29 12.86
C GLY A 367 -24.13 14.80 12.65
N LEU A 368 -23.88 14.03 13.71
CA LEU A 368 -23.63 12.58 13.64
C LEU A 368 -24.75 11.78 12.93
N ASP A 369 -25.96 12.34 12.84
CA ASP A 369 -27.09 11.76 12.10
C ASP A 369 -26.98 11.92 10.57
N LYS A 370 -25.97 12.65 10.09
CA LYS A 370 -25.64 12.85 8.65
C LYS A 370 -24.38 12.12 8.21
N SER A 371 -23.68 11.44 9.14
CA SER A 371 -22.48 10.64 8.84
C SER A 371 -22.81 9.51 7.86
N THR A 372 -22.09 9.42 6.72
CA THR A 372 -22.24 8.29 5.78
C THR A 372 -21.77 6.99 6.43
N LEU A 373 -22.69 6.22 7.02
CA LEU A 373 -22.35 4.97 7.71
C LEU A 373 -22.21 3.79 6.74
N VAL A 374 -20.97 3.40 6.45
CA VAL A 374 -20.60 2.34 5.48
C VAL A 374 -20.62 0.98 6.18
N PHE A 375 -21.79 0.63 6.73
CA PHE A 375 -21.96 -0.50 7.64
C PHE A 375 -22.61 -1.74 6.98
N SER A 376 -23.46 -1.54 5.97
CA SER A 376 -24.09 -2.64 5.21
C SER A 376 -23.55 -2.72 3.78
N GLU A 377 -23.86 -3.82 3.09
CA GLU A 377 -23.57 -4.04 1.67
C GLU A 377 -23.96 -2.81 0.81
N GLU A 378 -25.14 -2.23 1.07
CA GLU A 378 -25.64 -1.02 0.39
C GLU A 378 -24.77 0.22 0.62
N GLY A 379 -24.14 0.36 1.80
CA GLY A 379 -23.23 1.48 2.09
C GLY A 379 -21.98 1.44 1.22
N TYR A 380 -21.41 0.25 1.03
CA TYR A 380 -20.31 0.04 0.09
C TYR A 380 -20.76 0.27 -1.35
N HIS A 381 -21.89 -0.32 -1.79
CA HIS A 381 -22.42 -0.11 -3.15
C HIS A 381 -22.69 1.36 -3.47
N HIS A 382 -23.14 2.16 -2.50
CA HIS A 382 -23.33 3.60 -2.67
C HIS A 382 -22.00 4.31 -2.97
N ILE A 383 -20.93 4.01 -2.22
CA ILE A 383 -19.60 4.62 -2.44
C ILE A 383 -18.89 4.08 -3.70
N TYR A 384 -19.19 2.87 -4.16
CA TYR A 384 -18.70 2.38 -5.46
C TYR A 384 -19.41 3.05 -6.64
N SER A 385 -20.73 3.27 -6.55
CA SER A 385 -21.53 3.86 -7.61
C SER A 385 -21.36 5.38 -7.71
N ASP A 386 -21.31 6.09 -6.59
CA ASP A 386 -20.97 7.51 -6.56
C ASP A 386 -19.44 7.72 -6.62
N SER A 387 -18.94 7.87 -7.84
CA SER A 387 -17.52 8.20 -8.10
C SER A 387 -17.10 9.58 -7.60
N TYR A 388 -18.05 10.48 -7.28
CA TYR A 388 -17.80 11.82 -6.73
C TYR A 388 -18.07 11.90 -5.22
N HIS A 389 -18.41 10.80 -4.55
CA HIS A 389 -18.62 10.77 -3.10
C HIS A 389 -17.39 11.33 -2.37
N TRP A 390 -17.62 12.22 -1.41
CA TRP A 390 -16.57 13.02 -0.74
C TRP A 390 -15.40 12.18 -0.23
N SER A 391 -15.70 11.00 0.33
CA SER A 391 -14.68 10.09 0.87
C SER A 391 -13.78 9.50 -0.21
N ASN A 392 -14.28 9.27 -1.44
CA ASN A 392 -13.45 8.84 -2.57
C ASN A 392 -12.51 9.98 -3.01
N LEU A 393 -13.02 11.21 -3.08
CA LEU A 393 -12.26 12.39 -3.50
C LEU A 393 -11.12 12.72 -2.52
N VAL A 394 -11.39 12.71 -1.21
CA VAL A 394 -10.37 12.94 -0.16
C VAL A 394 -9.26 11.89 -0.20
N GLN A 395 -9.61 10.62 -0.39
CA GLN A 395 -8.64 9.52 -0.52
C GLN A 395 -7.77 9.70 -1.77
N LEU A 396 -8.37 9.95 -2.93
CA LEU A 396 -7.64 10.19 -4.20
C LEU A 396 -6.70 11.39 -4.11
N ASN A 397 -7.16 12.50 -3.52
CA ASN A 397 -6.32 13.67 -3.29
C ASN A 397 -5.12 13.34 -2.37
N SER A 398 -5.37 12.58 -1.30
CA SER A 398 -4.33 12.16 -0.36
C SER A 398 -3.30 11.24 -1.02
N PHE A 399 -3.71 10.28 -1.86
CA PHE A 399 -2.78 9.44 -2.61
C PHE A 399 -1.98 10.26 -3.65
N ARG A 400 -2.65 11.14 -4.39
CA ARG A 400 -2.02 11.99 -5.42
C ARG A 400 -0.96 12.91 -4.83
N GLU A 401 -1.27 13.64 -3.77
CA GLU A 401 -0.41 14.70 -3.24
C GLU A 401 0.57 14.17 -2.17
N ASN A 402 0.11 13.37 -1.19
CA ASN A 402 0.94 12.91 -0.06
C ASN A 402 1.54 11.50 -0.26
N SER A 403 2.63 11.20 0.45
CA SER A 403 2.99 9.81 0.75
C SER A 403 2.08 9.30 1.87
N CYS A 404 1.56 8.09 1.74
CA CYS A 404 0.61 7.54 2.71
C CYS A 404 1.25 6.39 3.49
N LEU A 405 0.99 6.33 4.80
CA LEU A 405 1.32 5.19 5.65
C LEU A 405 0.04 4.51 6.13
N MET A 406 -0.15 3.25 5.73
CA MET A 406 -1.28 2.41 6.07
C MET A 406 -0.94 1.56 7.30
N VAL A 407 -1.81 1.62 8.32
CA VAL A 407 -1.61 0.98 9.63
C VAL A 407 -2.91 0.27 10.04
N GLY A 408 -2.82 -1.00 10.45
CA GLY A 408 -4.00 -1.79 10.85
C GLY A 408 -4.97 -2.12 9.70
N LEU A 409 -4.56 -1.93 8.44
CA LEU A 409 -5.33 -2.26 7.24
C LEU A 409 -4.93 -3.61 6.66
N SER A 410 -5.92 -4.43 6.34
CA SER A 410 -5.74 -5.74 5.69
C SER A 410 -5.37 -5.65 4.20
N MET A 411 -5.55 -4.48 3.57
CA MET A 411 -5.46 -4.27 2.12
C MET A 411 -6.44 -5.15 1.30
N THR A 412 -7.50 -5.68 1.93
CA THR A 412 -8.56 -6.48 1.28
C THR A 412 -9.77 -5.65 0.84
N ASP A 413 -9.93 -4.42 1.36
CA ASP A 413 -11.01 -3.50 0.96
C ASP A 413 -10.93 -3.19 -0.55
N PRO A 414 -11.96 -3.53 -1.36
CA PRO A 414 -11.87 -3.34 -2.80
C PRO A 414 -11.98 -1.86 -3.23
N ASN A 415 -12.51 -0.96 -2.39
CA ASN A 415 -12.58 0.46 -2.69
C ASN A 415 -11.21 1.11 -2.50
N LEU A 416 -10.53 0.84 -1.38
CA LEU A 416 -9.13 1.22 -1.17
C LEU A 416 -8.25 0.73 -2.33
N ARG A 417 -8.39 -0.53 -2.75
CA ARG A 417 -7.65 -1.09 -3.89
C ARG A 417 -7.98 -0.38 -5.22
N ARG A 418 -9.26 -0.09 -5.48
CA ARG A 418 -9.74 0.66 -6.66
C ARG A 418 -9.16 2.08 -6.70
N LEU A 419 -9.21 2.81 -5.58
CA LEU A 419 -8.71 4.19 -5.50
C LEU A 419 -7.18 4.23 -5.61
N LEU A 420 -6.48 3.22 -5.08
CA LEU A 420 -5.04 3.06 -5.28
C LEU A 420 -4.67 2.81 -6.75
N ASP A 421 -5.33 1.88 -7.44
CA ASP A 421 -5.16 1.63 -8.88
C ASP A 421 -5.42 2.90 -9.74
N ILE A 422 -6.47 3.66 -9.43
CA ILE A 422 -6.75 4.95 -10.08
C ILE A 422 -5.61 5.95 -9.82
N SER A 423 -5.13 6.05 -8.59
CA SER A 423 -4.07 7.01 -8.21
C SER A 423 -2.69 6.64 -8.77
N SER A 424 -2.39 5.34 -8.88
CA SER A 424 -1.06 4.86 -9.28
C SER A 424 -0.78 5.14 -10.75
N LYS A 425 -1.80 5.21 -11.62
CA LYS A 425 -1.68 5.33 -13.09
C LYS A 425 -0.75 6.43 -13.62
N ASN A 426 -0.51 7.49 -12.86
CA ASN A 426 0.43 8.55 -13.24
C ASN A 426 1.86 8.37 -12.68
N ILE A 427 2.04 7.58 -11.63
CA ILE A 427 3.30 7.40 -10.88
C ILE A 427 4.15 6.27 -11.50
N GLU A 428 5.48 6.36 -11.46
CA GLU A 428 6.38 5.30 -11.98
C GLU A 428 6.88 4.31 -10.91
N ARG A 429 6.88 4.68 -9.63
CA ARG A 429 7.38 3.85 -8.50
C ARG A 429 6.45 4.00 -7.30
N SER A 430 6.45 3.04 -6.38
CA SER A 430 5.62 3.08 -5.17
C SER A 430 5.87 4.34 -4.31
N LYS A 431 4.78 4.98 -3.88
CA LYS A 431 4.76 6.25 -3.11
C LYS A 431 4.22 6.06 -1.69
N HIS A 432 3.44 4.99 -1.49
CA HIS A 432 2.77 4.66 -0.24
C HIS A 432 3.43 3.46 0.43
N PHE A 433 3.14 3.28 1.72
CA PHE A 433 3.72 2.25 2.57
C PHE A 433 2.61 1.59 3.39
N THR A 434 2.69 0.28 3.64
CA THR A 434 1.72 -0.44 4.48
C THR A 434 2.42 -1.41 5.41
N PHE A 435 2.07 -1.42 6.69
CA PHE A 435 2.52 -2.47 7.61
C PHE A 435 1.69 -3.75 7.38
N MET A 436 2.35 -4.88 7.13
CA MET A 436 1.68 -6.19 7.05
C MET A 436 2.43 -7.23 7.88
N LYS A 437 1.68 -8.13 8.53
CA LYS A 437 2.27 -9.23 9.30
C LYS A 437 2.89 -10.25 8.34
N ARG A 438 4.17 -10.57 8.55
CA ARG A 438 4.86 -11.65 7.84
C ARG A 438 4.55 -12.97 8.53
N ILE A 439 4.05 -13.95 7.77
CA ILE A 439 3.75 -15.28 8.31
C ILE A 439 5.09 -16.00 8.55
N SER A 440 5.33 -16.45 9.78
CA SER A 440 6.56 -17.18 10.11
C SER A 440 6.42 -18.68 9.84
N SER A 441 7.52 -19.36 9.54
CA SER A 441 7.57 -20.83 9.41
C SER A 441 6.97 -21.54 10.65
N ASN A 442 7.22 -20.99 11.84
CA ASN A 442 6.67 -21.49 13.10
C ASN A 442 5.15 -21.35 13.24
N GLU A 443 4.55 -20.30 12.67
CA GLU A 443 3.09 -20.07 12.71
C GLU A 443 2.34 -20.84 11.60
N PHE A 444 3.06 -21.28 10.56
CA PHE A 444 2.48 -21.96 9.40
C PHE A 444 2.64 -23.49 9.46
N CYS A 445 3.77 -23.99 9.95
CA CYS A 445 4.05 -25.41 10.02
C CYS A 445 3.54 -26.10 11.30
N TYR A 446 3.16 -25.33 12.32
CA TYR A 446 2.78 -25.83 13.65
C TYR A 446 1.53 -25.15 14.21
N GLU A 447 0.74 -25.91 14.96
CA GLU A 447 -0.39 -25.44 15.76
C GLU A 447 -0.11 -25.69 17.25
N ASP A 448 -0.38 -24.71 18.12
CA ASP A 448 -0.25 -24.84 19.57
C ASP A 448 -1.55 -25.39 20.17
N ASN A 449 -1.61 -26.70 20.38
CA ASN A 449 -2.76 -27.38 20.98
C ASN A 449 -2.45 -27.72 22.45
N ALA A 450 -3.15 -27.07 23.39
CA ALA A 450 -2.92 -27.17 24.84
C ALA A 450 -1.44 -26.99 25.27
N GLY A 451 -0.71 -26.08 24.61
CA GLY A 451 0.71 -25.80 24.88
C GLY A 451 1.70 -26.83 24.31
N LYS A 452 1.23 -27.74 23.44
CA LYS A 452 2.08 -28.62 22.62
C LYS A 452 2.01 -28.18 21.16
N LYS A 453 3.17 -27.87 20.57
CA LYS A 453 3.30 -27.62 19.14
C LYS A 453 3.15 -28.91 18.34
N ILE A 454 1.98 -29.09 17.75
CA ILE A 454 1.71 -30.17 16.79
C ILE A 454 2.21 -29.70 15.43
N LYS A 455 3.09 -30.48 14.80
CA LYS A 455 3.58 -30.23 13.44
C LYS A 455 2.49 -30.65 12.45
N ILE A 456 1.97 -29.71 11.67
CA ILE A 456 0.95 -29.95 10.63
C ILE A 456 1.62 -30.25 9.29
N ILE A 457 2.68 -29.52 8.93
CA ILE A 457 3.28 -29.60 7.60
C ILE A 457 4.59 -30.39 7.67
N ASP A 458 4.61 -31.56 7.05
CA ASP A 458 5.76 -32.45 7.16
C ASP A 458 7.04 -31.93 6.51
N ASN A 459 6.92 -31.30 5.35
CA ASN A 459 8.02 -30.79 4.56
C ASN A 459 8.21 -29.28 4.82
N ILE A 460 8.88 -28.97 5.93
CA ILE A 460 9.15 -27.59 6.38
C ILE A 460 9.92 -26.79 5.32
N GLU A 461 10.93 -27.39 4.68
CA GLU A 461 11.72 -26.72 3.62
C GLU A 461 10.83 -26.26 2.43
N SER A 462 9.83 -27.07 2.06
CA SER A 462 8.87 -26.70 1.01
C SER A 462 7.86 -25.66 1.49
N ALA A 463 7.49 -25.69 2.78
CA ALA A 463 6.64 -24.66 3.39
C ALA A 463 7.35 -23.30 3.45
N GLU A 464 8.64 -23.28 3.79
CA GLU A 464 9.46 -22.06 3.83
C GLU A 464 9.66 -21.46 2.43
N LYS A 465 9.97 -22.30 1.42
CA LYS A 465 9.99 -21.87 0.01
C LYS A 465 8.62 -21.42 -0.51
N PHE A 466 7.53 -21.97 0.01
CA PHE A 466 6.18 -21.47 -0.31
C PHE A 466 5.92 -20.10 0.33
N LEU A 467 6.24 -19.93 1.61
CA LEU A 467 6.10 -18.65 2.33
C LEU A 467 6.94 -17.54 1.70
N GLU A 468 8.20 -17.81 1.36
CA GLU A 468 9.07 -16.86 0.65
C GLU A 468 8.41 -16.38 -0.66
N ARG A 469 7.94 -17.31 -1.49
CA ARG A 469 7.22 -17.00 -2.75
C ARG A 469 5.92 -16.24 -2.51
N HIS A 470 5.18 -16.57 -1.45
CA HIS A 470 3.94 -15.90 -1.07
C HIS A 470 4.17 -14.45 -0.63
N HIS A 471 5.19 -14.19 0.20
CA HIS A 471 5.57 -12.83 0.58
C HIS A 471 6.04 -12.02 -0.64
N THR A 472 6.89 -12.59 -1.48
CA THR A 472 7.34 -11.95 -2.73
C THR A 472 6.18 -11.63 -3.67
N LEU A 473 5.22 -12.55 -3.83
CA LEU A 473 4.00 -12.33 -4.61
C LEU A 473 3.16 -11.17 -4.06
N ASN A 474 2.96 -11.11 -2.74
CA ASN A 474 2.23 -10.02 -2.09
C ASN A 474 2.91 -8.67 -2.30
N GLU A 475 4.25 -8.61 -2.19
CA GLU A 475 5.01 -7.39 -2.48
C GLU A 475 4.84 -6.95 -3.93
N GLU A 476 4.94 -7.87 -4.90
CA GLU A 476 4.77 -7.57 -6.33
C GLU A 476 3.36 -7.07 -6.68
N LEU A 477 2.33 -7.61 -6.02
CA LEU A 477 0.95 -7.14 -6.18
C LEU A 477 0.70 -5.77 -5.54
N MET A 478 1.34 -5.46 -4.40
CA MET A 478 1.22 -4.14 -3.77
C MET A 478 2.03 -3.06 -4.52
N LYS A 479 3.17 -3.41 -5.13
CA LYS A 479 3.97 -2.51 -5.97
C LYS A 479 3.19 -2.01 -7.19
N GLU A 480 2.35 -2.84 -7.82
CA GLU A 480 1.45 -2.41 -8.92
C GLU A 480 0.44 -1.35 -8.46
N LEU A 481 -0.10 -1.49 -7.24
CA LEU A 481 -0.97 -0.51 -6.57
C LEU A 481 -0.21 0.72 -6.04
N GLY A 482 1.11 0.83 -6.26
CA GLY A 482 1.93 1.94 -5.79
C GLY A 482 2.28 1.90 -4.30
N VAL A 483 2.12 0.75 -3.63
CA VAL A 483 2.33 0.56 -2.19
C VAL A 483 3.54 -0.35 -1.93
N THR A 484 4.37 0.02 -0.94
CA THR A 484 5.48 -0.82 -0.45
C THR A 484 5.09 -1.48 0.87
N ILE A 485 5.26 -2.81 0.98
CA ILE A 485 5.01 -3.53 2.24
C ILE A 485 6.17 -3.30 3.21
N ILE A 486 5.86 -3.07 4.49
CA ILE A 486 6.79 -3.10 5.62
C ILE A 486 6.40 -4.32 6.47
N TRP A 487 7.19 -5.37 6.38
CA TRP A 487 6.95 -6.62 7.10
C TRP A 487 7.21 -6.47 8.61
N TYR A 488 6.32 -6.99 9.44
CA TYR A 488 6.52 -7.13 10.89
C TYR A 488 6.15 -8.55 11.36
N GLU A 489 6.73 -9.00 12.48
CA GLU A 489 6.41 -10.31 13.08
C GLU A 489 5.40 -10.17 14.22
N LYS A 490 5.56 -9.15 15.09
CA LYS A 490 4.65 -8.87 16.22
C LYS A 490 4.01 -7.50 16.08
N TYR A 491 2.76 -7.36 16.53
CA TYR A 491 2.06 -6.06 16.51
C TYR A 491 2.82 -4.99 17.34
N ASP A 492 3.49 -5.40 18.42
CA ASP A 492 4.36 -4.54 19.25
C ASP A 492 5.57 -3.95 18.51
N ASP A 493 5.88 -4.42 17.30
CA ASP A 493 6.97 -3.88 16.49
C ASP A 493 6.54 -2.60 15.74
N ILE A 494 5.25 -2.47 15.39
CA ILE A 494 4.73 -1.30 14.67
C ILE A 494 4.96 0.01 15.46
N PRO A 495 4.67 0.09 16.78
CA PRO A 495 4.99 1.27 17.59
C PRO A 495 6.50 1.56 17.72
N LYS A 496 7.39 0.58 17.50
CA LYS A 496 8.85 0.78 17.51
C LYS A 496 9.28 1.44 16.20
N PHE A 497 8.86 0.88 15.07
CA PHE A 497 9.13 1.42 13.73
C PHE A 497 8.57 2.84 13.56
N ILE A 498 7.36 3.11 14.06
CA ILE A 498 6.78 4.47 14.08
C ILE A 498 7.64 5.43 14.92
N ARG A 499 8.15 4.98 16.07
CA ARG A 499 9.08 5.76 16.91
C ARG A 499 10.45 5.95 16.27
N GLU A 500 10.90 5.09 15.37
CA GLU A 500 12.16 5.25 14.63
C GLU A 500 12.03 6.22 13.45
N VAL A 501 10.92 6.16 12.72
CA VAL A 501 10.54 7.13 11.67
C VAL A 501 10.37 8.54 12.21
N THR A 502 9.96 8.69 13.48
CA THR A 502 9.72 9.99 14.15
C THR A 502 10.87 10.48 15.04
N LYS A 503 11.88 9.65 15.31
CA LYS A 503 13.17 10.10 15.87
C LYS A 503 13.93 10.92 14.82
N HIS A 504 14.64 11.94 15.30
CA HIS A 504 15.66 12.61 14.50
C HIS A 504 16.96 11.81 14.63
#